data_AF-A0A5K1H3H2-F1
#
_entry.id   AF-A0A5K1H3H2-F1
#
_cell.length_a   1.000
_cell.length_b   1.000
_cell.length_c   1.000
_cell.angle_alpha   90.00
_cell.angle_beta   90.00
_cell.angle_gamma   90.00
#
_symmetry.space_group_name_H-M   'P 1'
#
loop_
_entity.id
_entity.type
_entity.pdbx_description
1 polymer ?
#
loop_
_entity_poly.entity_id
_entity_poly.type
_entity_poly.pdbx_seq_one_letter_code
_entity_poly.pdbx_strand_id
1 'polypeptide(L)' 'ALKDPGWVAAMKEELCALEQCHTWMLVPCQPGMNIVSTRWVFKTRLKSNGTVKHLKARLVACGFDQ' A
#
# COMPACT_ATOMS: atom_id res chain seq x y z
N ALA A 1 -12.77 3.38 -4.71
CA ALA A 1 -11.54 2.78 -4.16
C ALA A 1 -11.07 3.48 -2.88
N LEU A 2 -10.53 4.70 -2.94
CA LEU A 2 -9.98 5.40 -1.74
C LEU A 2 -11.01 5.77 -0.65
N LYS A 3 -12.30 5.77 -0.99
CA LYS A 3 -13.40 6.05 -0.06
C LYS A 3 -14.16 4.80 0.38
N ASP A 4 -13.81 3.64 -0.16
CA ASP A 4 -14.46 2.38 0.22
C ASP A 4 -13.84 1.87 1.53
N PRO A 5 -14.65 1.59 2.56
CA PRO A 5 -14.14 1.18 3.87
C PRO A 5 -13.29 -0.10 3.79
N GLY A 6 -13.60 -1.02 2.88
CA GLY A 6 -12.82 -2.25 2.69
C GLY A 6 -11.42 -2.00 2.12
N TRP A 7 -11.26 -1.03 1.22
CA TRP A 7 -9.94 -0.68 0.68
C TRP A 7 -9.11 0.11 1.68
N VAL A 8 -9.75 0.99 2.47
CA VAL A 8 -9.10 1.72 3.56
C VAL A 8 -8.59 0.76 4.64
N ALA A 9 -9.37 -0.27 4.99
CA ALA A 9 -8.93 -1.30 5.94
C ALA A 9 -7.68 -2.03 5.43
N ALA A 10 -7.70 -2.49 4.17
CA ALA A 10 -6.56 -3.18 3.57
C ALA A 10 -5.29 -2.30 3.49
N MET A 11 -5.44 -0.99 3.27
CA MET A 11 -4.31 -0.05 3.32
C MET A 11 -3.71 0.07 4.72
N LYS A 12 -4.57 0.18 5.75
CA LYS A 12 -4.11 0.27 7.14
C LYS A 12 -3.41 -1.00 7.58
N GLU A 13 -3.90 -2.17 7.17
CA GLU A 13 -3.23 -3.45 7.44
C GLU A 13 -1.83 -3.49 6.83
N GLU A 14 -1.66 -3.05 5.57
CA GLU A 14 -0.33 -2.98 4.94
C GLU A 14 0.59 -2.01 5.68
N LEU A 15 0.13 -0.80 6.03
CA LEU A 15 0.94 0.17 6.77
C LEU A 15 1.37 -0.37 8.14
N CYS A 16 0.44 -0.96 8.88
CA CYS A 16 0.72 -1.56 10.19
C CYS A 16 1.72 -2.72 10.07
N ALA A 17 1.62 -3.55 9.03
CA ALA A 17 2.58 -4.61 8.77
C ALA A 17 3.98 -4.05 8.46
N LEU A 18 4.07 -2.97 7.69
CA LEU A 18 5.35 -2.30 7.40
C LEU A 18 6.02 -1.74 8.66
N GLU A 19 5.23 -1.14 9.55
CA GLU A 19 5.70 -0.64 10.86
C GLU A 19 6.16 -1.80 11.77
N GLN A 20 5.38 -2.87 11.86
CA GLN A 20 5.72 -4.04 12.68
C GLN A 20 7.00 -4.72 12.21
N CYS A 21 7.20 -4.84 10.90
CA CYS A 21 8.41 -5.40 10.31
C CYS A 21 9.66 -4.54 10.52
N HIS A 22 9.55 -3.33 11.11
CA HIS A 22 10.67 -2.40 11.33
C HIS A 22 11.53 -2.13 10.08
N THR A 23 10.98 -2.40 8.89
CA THR A 23 11.70 -2.27 7.62
C THR A 23 11.47 -0.87 7.03
N TRP A 24 10.48 -0.14 7.56
CA TRP A 24 10.08 1.19 7.10
C TRP A 24 9.98 2.14 8.29
N MET A 25 10.54 3.34 8.13
CA MET A 25 10.37 4.45 9.06
C MET A 25 9.83 5.64 8.27
N LEU A 26 8.78 6.26 8.79
CA LEU A 26 8.27 7.51 8.24
C LEU A 26 9.25 8.63 8.58
N VAL A 27 9.94 9.16 7.58
CA VAL A 27 10.90 10.27 7.74
C VAL A 27 10.37 11.53 7.06
N PRO A 28 10.58 12.73 7.64
CA PRO A 28 10.25 13.98 6.97
C PRO A 28 11.15 14.16 5.74
N CYS A 29 10.58 14.68 4.65
CA CYS A 29 11.35 14.99 3.46
C CYS A 29 12.29 16.18 3.72
N GLN A 30 13.57 16.04 3.37
CA GLN A 30 14.53 17.13 3.40
C GLN A 30 14.74 17.74 2.00
N PRO A 31 15.13 19.03 1.91
CA PRO A 31 15.45 19.67 0.63
C PRO A 31 16.59 18.93 -0.08
N GLY A 32 16.39 18.56 -1.34
CA GLY A 32 17.39 17.84 -2.14
C GLY A 32 17.34 16.31 -2.04
N MET A 33 16.38 15.73 -1.32
CA MET A 33 16.14 14.29 -1.36
C MET A 33 15.43 13.90 -2.66
N ASN A 34 15.93 12.85 -3.31
CA ASN A 34 15.22 12.18 -4.41
C ASN A 34 14.06 11.37 -3.83
N ILE A 35 12.88 11.98 -3.79
CA ILE A 35 11.66 11.31 -3.35
C ILE A 35 11.23 10.34 -4.44
N VAL A 36 11.32 9.04 -4.17
CA VAL A 36 10.76 8.04 -5.08
C VAL A 36 9.24 8.11 -4.98
N SER A 37 8.58 8.37 -6.11
CA SER A 37 7.12 8.35 -6.21
C SER A 37 6.58 7.00 -5.71
N THR A 38 5.50 7.00 -4.94
CA THR A 38 4.84 5.77 -4.49
C THR A 38 3.43 5.67 -5.07
N ARG A 39 2.95 4.44 -5.26
CA ARG A 39 1.58 4.18 -5.70
C ARG A 39 0.96 3.02 -4.94
N TRP A 40 -0.35 3.06 -4.81
CA TRP A 40 -1.14 1.94 -4.29
C TRP A 40 -1.50 0.97 -5.40
N VAL A 41 -1.31 -0.32 -5.14
CA VAL A 41 -1.75 -1.42 -5.99
C VAL A 41 -2.84 -2.19 -5.26
N PHE A 42 -4.00 -2.29 -5.89
CA PHE A 42 -5.18 -2.96 -5.36
C PHE A 42 -5.42 -4.28 -6.07
N LYS A 43 -5.66 -5.35 -5.30
CA LYS A 43 -5.99 -6.66 -5.82
C LYS A 43 -7.10 -7.31 -5.00
N THR A 44 -8.21 -7.61 -5.66
CA THR A 44 -9.30 -8.39 -5.07
C THR A 44 -8.96 -9.87 -5.14
N ARG A 45 -8.99 -10.56 -4.00
CA ARG A 45 -8.94 -12.02 -3.94
C ARG A 45 -10.37 -12.54 -3.94
N LEU A 46 -10.72 -13.33 -4.94
CA LEU A 46 -12.02 -13.99 -5.04
C LEU A 46 -11.93 -15.41 -4.48
N LYS A 47 -13.05 -15.92 -3.96
CA LYS A 47 -13.26 -17.33 -3.62
C LYS A 47 -13.55 -18.12 -4.91
N SER A 48 -13.52 -19.45 -4.84
CA SER A 48 -13.86 -20.34 -5.98
C SER A 48 -15.27 -20.12 -6.53
N ASN A 49 -16.18 -19.62 -5.69
CA ASN A 49 -17.55 -19.25 -6.06
C ASN A 49 -17.68 -17.81 -6.63
N GLY A 50 -16.58 -17.11 -6.88
CA GLY A 50 -16.59 -15.75 -7.43
C GLY A 50 -16.85 -14.62 -6.42
N THR A 51 -17.17 -14.92 -5.15
CA THR A 51 -17.37 -13.89 -4.13
C THR A 51 -16.04 -13.31 -3.62
N VAL A 52 -16.05 -12.07 -3.13
CA VAL A 52 -14.85 -11.42 -2.58
C VAL A 52 -14.43 -12.15 -1.30
N LYS A 53 -13.23 -12.76 -1.33
CA LYS A 53 -12.60 -13.35 -0.15
C LYS A 53 -11.91 -12.28 0.68
N HIS A 54 -11.09 -11.45 0.04
CA HIS A 54 -10.34 -10.39 0.70
C HIS A 54 -9.89 -9.32 -0.30
N LEU A 55 -9.80 -8.07 0.16
CA LEU A 55 -9.19 -6.96 -0.56
C LEU A 55 -7.73 -6.86 -0.14
N LYS A 56 -6.81 -6.78 -1.11
CA LYS A 56 -5.39 -6.62 -0.83
C LYS A 56 -4.91 -5.31 -1.40
N ALA A 57 -4.41 -4.42 -0.56
CA ALA A 57 -3.72 -3.20 -0.96
C ALA A 57 -2.22 -3.37 -0.71
N ARG A 58 -1.38 -2.81 -1.57
CA ARG A 58 0.08 -2.76 -1.41
C ARG A 58 0.60 -1.39 -1.76
N LEU A 59 1.51 -0.87 -0.94
CA LEU A 59 2.25 0.35 -1.25
C LEU A 59 3.54 -0.04 -1.99
N VAL A 60 3.76 0.52 -3.18
CA VAL A 60 4.90 0.18 -4.03
C VAL A 60 5.60 1.46 -4.46
N ALA A 61 6.94 1.44 -4.42
CA ALA A 61 7.77 2.49 -5.00
C ALA A 61 7.77 2.37 -6.53
N CYS A 62 7.41 3.46 -7.22
CA CYS A 62 7.60 3.62 -8.65
C CYS A 62 9.00 4.12 -8.92
N GLY A 63 9.95 3.21 -9.15
CA GLY A 63 11.34 3.55 -9.46
C GLY A 63 11.58 4.05 -10.89
N PHE A 64 10.63 4.74 -11.52
CA PHE A 64 10.79 5.29 -12.87
C PHE A 64 11.22 6.76 -12.81
N ASP A 65 12.45 6.98 -12.39
CA ASP A 65 13.23 8.18 -12.69
C ASP A 65 14.65 7.69 -12.96
N GLN A 66 14.93 7.43 -14.25
CA GLN A 66 16.28 7.10 -14.76
C GLN A 66 16.82 8.31 -15.51
#